data_AF-A0A8J3WUM3-F1
#
_entry.id   AF-A0A8J3WUM3-F1
#
_cell.length_a   1.000
_cell.length_b   1.000
_cell.length_c   1.000
_cell.angle_alpha   90.00
_cell.angle_beta   90.00
_cell.angle_gamma   90.00
#
_symmetry.space_group_name_H-M   'P 1'
#
loop_
_entity.id
_entity.type
_entity.pdbx_description
1 polymer ?
#
loop_
_entity_poly.entity_id
_entity_poly.type
_entity_poly.pdbx_seq_one_letter_code
_entity_poly.pdbx_strand_id
1 'polypeptide(L)' 'MCLHAINGISGFKTWIARLIEHTDRELCMDQDEWAYRLGWSVEKTGFGARRYRNPLFDLQKAERIYAESVSENVAA' A
#
# COMPACT_ATOMS: atom_id res chain seq x y z
N MET A 1 -31.98 -4.72 -30.88
CA MET A 1 -31.72 -3.65 -29.90
C MET A 1 -31.36 -4.29 -28.55
N CYS A 2 -30.07 -4.54 -28.27
CA CYS A 2 -29.58 -5.13 -27.00
C CYS A 2 -28.40 -4.36 -26.37
N LEU A 3 -28.02 -3.21 -26.94
CA LEU A 3 -26.81 -2.47 -26.52
C LEU A 3 -27.03 -1.64 -25.25
N HIS A 4 -28.26 -1.21 -24.94
CA HIS A 4 -28.54 -0.42 -23.72
C HIS A 4 -28.43 -1.24 -22.43
N ALA A 5 -28.80 -2.52 -22.44
CA ALA A 5 -28.75 -3.37 -21.24
C ALA A 5 -27.31 -3.70 -20.82
N ILE A 6 -26.39 -3.87 -21.77
CA ILE A 6 -24.97 -4.15 -21.51
C ILE A 6 -24.28 -2.91 -20.91
N ASN A 7 -24.64 -1.71 -21.39
CA ASN A 7 -24.11 -0.45 -20.86
C ASN A 7 -24.58 -0.15 -19.42
N GLY A 8 -25.82 -0.51 -19.07
CA GLY A 8 -26.35 -0.32 -17.72
C GLY A 8 -25.66 -1.18 -16.66
N ILE A 9 -25.39 -2.46 -16.97
CA ILE A 9 -24.68 -3.37 -16.06
C ILE A 9 -23.22 -2.95 -15.89
N SER A 10 -22.57 -2.52 -16.99
CA SER A 10 -21.21 -1.96 -16.95
C SER A 10 -21.15 -0.72 -16.05
N GLY A 11 -22.09 0.22 -16.23
CA GLY A 11 -22.19 1.42 -15.41
C GLY A 11 -22.43 1.13 -13.92
N PHE A 12 -23.32 0.17 -13.61
CA PHE A 12 -23.58 -0.25 -12.23
C PHE A 12 -22.37 -0.90 -11.58
N LYS A 13 -21.64 -1.76 -12.30
CA LYS A 13 -20.40 -2.38 -11.82
C LYS A 13 -19.31 -1.33 -11.53
N THR A 14 -19.15 -0.35 -12.41
CA THR A 14 -18.22 0.77 -12.19
C THR A 14 -18.63 1.62 -10.99
N TRP A 15 -19.94 1.84 -10.79
CA TRP A 15 -20.45 2.56 -9.63
C TRP A 15 -20.16 1.82 -8.32
N ILE A 16 -20.41 0.50 -8.26
CA ILE A 16 -20.04 -0.32 -7.09
C ILE A 16 -18.54 -0.27 -6.83
N ALA A 17 -17.71 -0.42 -7.87
CA ALA A 17 -16.26 -0.38 -7.71
C ALA A 17 -15.78 0.96 -7.12
N ARG A 18 -16.36 2.08 -7.56
CA ARG A 18 -16.09 3.41 -7.02
C ARG A 18 -16.52 3.56 -5.57
N LEU A 19 -17.66 2.99 -5.18
CA LEU A 19 -18.11 3.00 -3.79
C LEU A 19 -17.14 2.22 -2.90
N ILE A 20 -16.73 1.02 -3.33
CA ILE A 20 -15.77 0.20 -2.60
C ILE A 20 -14.45 0.95 -2.44
N GLU A 21 -13.95 1.58 -3.51
CA GLU A 21 -12.73 2.39 -3.45
C GLU A 21 -12.87 3.60 -2.51
N HIS A 22 -14.02 4.26 -2.52
CA HIS A 22 -14.29 5.39 -1.63
C HIS A 22 -14.32 4.97 -0.16
N THR A 23 -15.07 3.92 0.16
CA THR A 23 -15.15 3.39 1.54
C THR A 23 -13.80 2.86 2.01
N ASP A 24 -13.03 2.20 1.15
CA ASP A 24 -11.68 1.73 1.45
C ASP A 24 -10.70 2.87 1.75
N ARG A 25 -10.85 3.99 1.05
CA ARG A 25 -10.07 5.21 1.30
C ARG A 25 -10.47 5.86 2.62
N GLU A 26 -11.76 5.99 2.87
CA GLU A 26 -12.29 6.61 4.07
C GLU A 26 -11.90 5.84 5.34
N LEU A 27 -11.98 4.51 5.29
CA LEU A 27 -11.64 3.63 6.41
C LEU A 27 -10.20 3.77 6.91
N CYS A 28 -9.26 4.10 6.03
CA CYS A 28 -7.83 4.21 6.37
C CYS A 28 -7.29 5.63 6.25
N MET A 29 -8.16 6.63 6.07
CA MET A 29 -7.75 8.02 5.79
C MET A 29 -6.79 8.56 6.84
N ASP A 30 -7.12 8.37 8.12
CA ASP A 30 -6.30 8.86 9.23
C ASP A 30 -4.93 8.18 9.26
N GLN A 31 -4.89 6.87 9.05
CA GLN A 31 -3.66 6.09 9.06
C GLN A 31 -2.75 6.46 7.88
N ASP A 32 -3.34 6.66 6.70
CA ASP A 32 -2.64 7.14 5.50
C ASP A 32 -2.07 8.55 5.72
N GLU A 33 -2.82 9.43 6.37
CA GLU A 33 -2.36 10.78 6.71
C GLU A 33 -1.17 10.74 7.67
N TRP A 34 -1.22 9.89 8.70
CA TRP A 34 -0.10 9.69 9.60
C TRP A 34 1.12 9.10 8.89
N ALA A 35 0.93 8.09 8.05
CA ALA A 35 2.00 7.51 7.26
C ALA A 35 2.65 8.57 6.35
N TYR A 36 1.85 9.40 5.68
CA TYR A 36 2.34 10.50 4.86
C TYR A 36 3.15 11.52 5.70
N ARG A 37 2.60 11.95 6.85
CA ARG A 37 3.29 12.88 7.77
C ARG A 37 4.62 12.34 8.28
N LEU A 38 4.70 11.03 8.51
CA LEU A 38 5.91 10.36 9.00
C LEU A 38 6.87 9.95 7.87
N GLY A 39 6.53 10.21 6.60
CA GLY A 39 7.33 9.81 5.44
C GLY A 39 7.39 8.28 5.25
N TRP A 40 6.37 7.56 5.71
CA TRP A 40 6.26 6.11 5.53
C TRP A 40 5.68 5.79 4.15
N SER A 41 6.08 4.64 3.60
CA SER A 41 5.47 4.09 2.39
C SER A 41 4.25 3.25 2.75
N VAL A 42 3.20 3.35 1.94
CA VAL A 42 1.94 2.64 2.12
C VAL A 42 1.69 1.76 0.90
N GLU A 43 1.45 0.47 1.12
CA GLU A 43 1.08 -0.48 0.08
C GLU A 43 -0.31 -1.04 0.39
N LYS A 44 -1.23 -0.94 -0.56
CA LYS A 44 -2.57 -1.52 -0.45
C LYS A 44 -2.51 -3.02 -0.69
N THR A 45 -2.89 -3.81 0.31
CA THR A 45 -2.87 -5.29 0.23
C THR A 45 -4.28 -5.88 0.11
N GLY A 46 -5.32 -5.10 0.37
CA GLY A 46 -6.73 -5.50 0.25
C GLY A 46 -7.67 -4.38 0.66
N PHE A 47 -8.97 -4.69 0.79
CA PHE A 47 -9.95 -3.73 1.32
C PHE A 47 -9.73 -3.53 2.83
N GLY A 48 -9.52 -2.29 3.25
CA GLY A 48 -9.15 -1.91 4.62
C GLY A 48 -7.79 -2.43 5.07
N ALA A 49 -7.02 -3.06 4.17
CA ALA A 49 -5.75 -3.69 4.48
C ALA A 49 -4.62 -2.95 3.78
N ARG A 50 -3.74 -2.36 4.59
CA ARG A 50 -2.58 -1.59 4.15
C ARG A 50 -1.34 -2.05 4.91
N ARG A 51 -0.23 -2.11 4.19
CA ARG A 51 1.10 -2.33 4.76
C ARG A 51 1.82 -0.99 4.84
N TYR A 52 2.07 -0.56 6.06
CA TYR A 52 2.85 0.65 6.35
C TYR A 52 4.32 0.26 6.55
N ARG A 53 5.22 0.93 5.85
CA ARG A 53 6.66 0.66 5.91
C ARG A 53 7.42 1.93 6.23
N ASN A 54 8.13 1.90 7.35
CA ASN A 54 8.97 2.99 7.82
C ASN A 54 10.38 2.87 7.22
N PRO A 55 10.86 3.90 6.49
CA PRO A 55 12.17 3.87 5.84
C PRO A 55 13.36 3.75 6.82
N LEU A 56 13.18 4.15 8.09
CA LEU A 56 14.24 4.04 9.09
C LEU A 56 14.57 2.58 9.43
N PHE A 57 13.56 1.70 9.48
CA PHE A 57 13.82 0.27 9.68
C PHE A 57 14.51 -0.37 8.47
N ASP A 58 14.25 0.14 7.28
CA ASP A 58 14.92 -0.33 6.06
C ASP A 58 16.40 0.04 6.07
N LEU A 59 16.72 1.27 6.48
CA LEU A 59 18.10 1.72 6.66
C LEU A 59 18.84 0.91 7.72
N GLN A 60 18.23 0.72 8.91
CA GLN A 60 18.84 -0.09 9.97
C GLN A 60 19.09 -1.54 9.53
N LYS A 61 18.17 -2.11 8.76
CA LYS A 61 18.36 -3.45 8.19
C LYS A 61 19.54 -3.47 7.21
N ALA A 62 19.66 -2.46 6.35
CA ALA A 62 20.77 -2.35 5.40
C ALA A 62 22.11 -2.17 6.13
N GLU A 63 22.16 -1.33 7.17
CA GLU A 63 23.35 -1.12 8.00
C GLU A 63 23.79 -2.41 8.70
N ARG A 64 22.85 -3.19 9.24
CA ARG A 64 23.15 -4.49 9.85
C ARG A 64 23.77 -5.45 8.84
N ILE A 65 23.16 -5.57 7.66
CA ILE A 65 23.65 -6.45 6.59
C ILE A 65 25.05 -6.02 6.15
N TYR A 66 25.28 -4.71 6.03
CA TYR A 66 26.60 -4.17 5.70
C TYR A 66 27.63 -4.53 6.77
N ALA A 67 27.33 -4.31 8.05
CA ALA A 67 28.23 -4.64 9.16
C ALA A 67 28.59 -6.14 9.21
N GLU A 68 27.62 -7.02 8.97
CA GLU A 68 27.83 -8.48 8.89
C GLU A 68 28.75 -8.84 7.72
N SER A 69 28.52 -8.27 6.53
CA SER A 69 29.38 -8.52 5.37
C SER A 69 30.82 -8.00 5.56
N VAL A 70 31.01 -6.88 6.25
CA VAL A 70 32.36 -6.37 6.57
C VAL A 70 33.06 -7.30 7.56
N SER A 71 32.34 -7.79 8.57
CA SER A 71 32.85 -8.77 9.54
C SER A 71 33.31 -10.07 8.85
N GLU A 72 32.51 -10.62 7.95
CA GLU A 72 32.86 -11.84 7.20
C GLU A 72 34.10 -11.64 6.32
N ASN A 73 34.22 -10.50 5.65
CA ASN A 73 35.36 -10.19 4.79
C ASN A 73 36.67 -9.92 5.56
N VAL A 74 36.60 -9.51 6.84
CA VAL A 74 37.78 -9.31 7.70
C VAL A 74 38.22 -10.62 8.38
N ALA A 75 37.30 -11.58 8.54
CA ALA A 75 37.58 -12.88 9.14
C ALA A 75 38.07 -13.95 8.14
N ALA A 76 38.02 -13.66 6.84
CA ALA A 76 38.51 -14.50 5.74
C ALA A 76 39.94 -14.12 5.32
#